data_AF-A0AAU9PUD3-F1
#
_entry.id   AF-A0AAU9PUD3-F1
#
_cell.length_a   1.000
_cell.length_b   1.000
_cell.length_c   1.000
_cell.angle_alpha   90.00
_cell.angle_beta   90.00
_cell.angle_gamma   90.00
#
_symmetry.space_group_name_H-M   'P 1'
#
loop_
_entity.id
_entity.type
_entity.pdbx_description
1 polymer ?
#
loop_
_entity_poly.entity_id
_entity_poly.type
_entity_poly.pdbx_seq_one_letter_code
_entity_poly.pdbx_strand_id
1 'polypeptide(L)'
;MENRVQEIIEQQVLSVAKAVEEKIDDEIAALEKLDLDDIEVLRERRLQQMKKMAEKRSRWVSLGHGDYSEIFSEKDFFSIVKASDRVVCHFYRENWPCKVVDKHLGILAKQHIETRFIKIQAEKSPFLAEKLKIVVLPTIALIKNAKVEDYVVGFDELGGSDDFSTEELEERLGKGEVIFFEGESSLKPSKKPQTRNVRHGSKSNDDSDSE
;
A
#
# COMPACT_ATOMS: atom_id res chain seq x y z
N MET A 1 42.41 61.89 -10.57
CA MET A 1 41.12 61.21 -10.85
C MET A 1 41.13 59.78 -10.31
N GLU A 2 42.28 59.12 -10.22
CA GLU A 2 42.41 57.72 -9.75
C GLU A 2 41.92 57.48 -8.31
N ASN A 3 42.25 58.35 -7.33
CA ASN A 3 41.76 58.18 -5.94
C ASN A 3 40.23 58.20 -5.79
N ARG A 4 39.52 58.99 -6.61
CA ARG A 4 38.06 59.07 -6.55
C ARG A 4 37.39 57.82 -7.11
N VAL A 5 38.02 57.17 -8.09
CA VAL A 5 37.55 55.90 -8.66
C VAL A 5 37.83 54.76 -7.68
N GLN A 6 38.98 54.79 -7.00
CA GLN A 6 39.31 53.84 -5.93
C GLN A 6 38.28 53.88 -4.79
N GLU A 7 37.94 55.07 -4.29
CA GLU A 7 36.92 55.25 -3.23
C GLU A 7 35.53 54.77 -3.64
N ILE A 8 35.13 54.98 -4.90
CA ILE A 8 33.82 54.53 -5.41
C ILE A 8 33.77 53.00 -5.51
N ILE A 9 34.86 52.36 -5.97
CA ILE A 9 34.95 50.91 -6.04
C ILE A 9 34.94 50.31 -4.63
N GLU A 10 35.66 50.89 -3.68
CA GLU A 10 35.64 50.46 -2.28
C GLU A 10 34.23 50.56 -1.69
N GLN A 11 33.51 51.65 -1.93
CA GLN A 11 32.12 51.80 -1.49
C GLN A 11 31.17 50.79 -2.13
N GLN A 12 31.34 50.50 -3.43
CA GLN A 12 30.54 49.48 -4.12
C GLN A 12 30.82 48.08 -3.59
N VAL A 13 32.10 47.72 -3.41
CA VAL A 13 32.48 46.42 -2.83
C VAL A 13 31.94 46.28 -1.41
N LEU A 14 32.00 47.35 -0.60
CA LEU A 14 31.44 47.37 0.76
C LEU A 14 29.92 47.19 0.75
N SER A 15 29.21 47.80 -0.21
CA SER A 15 27.75 47.66 -0.34
C SER A 15 27.33 46.25 -0.77
N VAL A 16 28.11 45.62 -1.65
CA VAL A 16 27.87 44.25 -2.10
C VAL A 16 28.16 43.27 -0.97
N ALA A 17 29.25 43.45 -0.23
CA ALA A 17 29.57 42.63 0.94
C ALA A 17 28.45 42.69 1.98
N LYS A 18 27.94 43.89 2.31
CA LYS A 18 26.80 44.05 3.22
C LYS A 18 25.52 43.38 2.73
N ALA A 19 25.20 43.51 1.44
CA ALA A 19 24.01 42.87 0.86
C ALA A 19 24.13 41.34 0.80
N VAL A 20 25.36 40.81 0.73
CA VAL A 20 25.62 39.37 0.81
C VAL A 20 25.53 38.89 2.26
N GLU A 21 26.09 39.62 3.22
CA GLU A 21 25.95 39.33 4.66
C GLU A 21 24.47 39.33 5.08
N GLU A 22 23.70 40.35 4.70
CA GLU A 22 22.27 40.45 5.03
C GLU A 22 21.46 39.27 4.46
N LYS A 23 21.78 38.82 3.24
CA LYS A 23 21.16 37.62 2.66
C LYS A 23 21.56 36.32 3.37
N ILE A 24 22.81 36.21 3.81
CA ILE A 24 23.29 35.07 4.58
C ILE A 24 22.60 35.04 5.94
N ASP A 25 22.45 36.19 6.60
CA ASP A 25 21.74 36.31 7.87
C ASP A 25 20.25 35.95 7.74
N ASP A 26 19.59 36.37 6.65
CA ASP A 26 18.21 35.99 6.34
C ASP A 26 18.05 34.48 6.08
N GLU A 27 18.99 33.86 5.37
CA GLU A 27 19.00 32.41 5.13
C GLU A 27 19.26 31.61 6.42
N ILE A 28 20.17 32.08 7.28
CA ILE A 28 20.43 31.48 8.60
C ILE A 28 19.18 31.59 9.48
N ALA A 29 18.54 32.76 9.54
CA ALA A 29 17.30 32.95 10.29
C ALA A 29 16.14 32.10 9.74
N ALA A 30 16.07 31.89 8.42
CA ALA A 30 15.08 31.02 7.80
C ALA A 30 15.34 29.53 8.11
N LEU A 31 16.61 29.10 8.19
CA LEU A 31 16.99 27.75 8.59
C LEU A 31 16.77 27.48 10.08
N GLU A 32 16.95 28.47 10.95
CA GLU A 32 16.59 28.39 12.38
C GLU A 32 15.07 28.38 12.60
N LYS A 33 14.31 28.91 11.64
CA LYS A 33 12.83 28.90 11.60
C LYS A 33 12.24 27.65 10.93
N LEU A 34 13.06 26.69 10.48
CA LEU A 34 12.61 25.30 10.39
C LEU A 34 12.43 24.83 11.84
N ASP A 35 11.24 25.12 12.39
CA ASP A 35 10.93 24.95 13.80
C ASP A 35 11.38 23.56 14.26
N LEU A 36 12.30 23.52 15.24
CA LEU A 36 12.69 22.27 15.90
C LEU A 36 11.47 21.46 16.36
N ASP A 37 10.37 22.17 16.68
CA ASP A 37 9.06 21.63 17.00
C ASP A 37 8.41 20.88 15.82
N ASP A 38 8.54 21.35 14.57
CA ASP A 38 8.03 20.65 13.38
C ASP A 38 8.80 19.35 13.13
N ILE A 39 10.11 19.36 13.37
CA ILE A 39 10.95 18.16 13.25
C ILE A 39 10.59 17.14 14.34
N GLU A 40 10.40 17.60 15.58
CA GLU A 40 10.03 16.73 16.71
C GLU A 40 8.63 16.14 16.53
N VAL A 41 7.65 16.93 16.05
CA VAL A 41 6.31 16.46 15.70
C VAL A 41 6.34 15.41 14.57
N LEU A 42 7.15 15.63 13.53
CA LEU A 42 7.33 14.65 12.45
C LEU A 42 7.96 13.35 12.94
N ARG A 43 8.95 13.45 13.84
CA ARG A 43 9.60 12.30 14.47
C ARG A 43 8.62 11.52 15.33
N GLU A 44 7.85 12.20 16.17
CA GLU A 44 6.83 11.58 17.01
C GLU A 44 5.79 10.85 16.15
N ARG A 45 5.30 11.49 15.09
CA ARG A 45 4.34 10.88 14.17
C ARG A 45 4.88 9.61 13.53
N ARG A 46 6.13 9.61 13.06
CA ARG A 46 6.79 8.41 12.49
C ARG A 46 6.96 7.31 13.54
N LEU A 47 7.37 7.67 14.76
CA LEU A 47 7.53 6.72 15.86
C LEU A 47 6.20 6.07 16.23
N GLN A 48 5.11 6.84 16.32
CA GLN A 48 3.77 6.32 16.57
C GLN A 48 3.28 5.41 15.44
N GLN A 49 3.55 5.76 14.18
CA GLN A 49 3.21 4.92 13.03
C GLN A 49 3.97 3.58 13.06
N MET A 50 5.28 3.62 13.33
CA MET A 50 6.11 2.42 13.48
C MET A 50 5.61 1.53 14.61
N LYS A 51 5.28 2.10 15.78
CA LYS A 51 4.71 1.36 16.92
C LYS A 51 3.40 0.67 16.54
N LYS A 52 2.46 1.40 15.93
CA LYS A 52 1.18 0.82 15.47
C LYS A 52 1.37 -0.30 14.44
N MET A 53 2.32 -0.15 13.52
CA MET A 53 2.62 -1.19 12.54
C MET A 53 3.27 -2.42 13.17
N ALA A 54 4.16 -2.23 14.15
CA ALA A 54 4.76 -3.33 14.92
C ALA A 54 3.70 -4.10 15.72
N GLU A 55 2.77 -3.40 16.38
CA GLU A 55 1.65 -4.01 17.11
C GLU A 55 0.72 -4.80 16.18
N LYS A 56 0.35 -4.22 15.03
CA LYS A 56 -0.44 -4.93 14.01
C LYS A 56 0.26 -6.19 13.52
N ARG A 57 1.55 -6.07 13.17
CA ARG A 57 2.35 -7.20 12.72
C ARG A 57 2.46 -8.29 13.77
N SER A 58 2.67 -7.92 15.03
CA SER A 58 2.69 -8.87 16.15
C SER A 58 1.36 -9.61 16.31
N ARG A 59 0.23 -8.88 16.18
CA ARG A 59 -1.11 -9.49 16.19
C ARG A 59 -1.35 -10.43 15.01
N TRP A 60 -0.92 -10.07 13.81
CA TRP A 60 -1.05 -10.95 12.65
C TRP A 60 -0.26 -12.25 12.85
N VAL A 61 0.97 -12.15 13.33
CA VAL A 61 1.78 -13.33 13.68
C VAL A 61 1.09 -14.21 14.71
N SER A 62 0.50 -13.62 15.77
CA SER A 62 -0.19 -14.42 16.80
C SER A 62 -1.47 -15.10 16.30
N LEU A 63 -2.05 -14.62 15.20
CA LEU A 63 -3.19 -15.23 14.49
C LEU A 63 -2.75 -16.22 13.40
N GLY A 64 -1.45 -16.47 13.25
CA GLY A 64 -0.90 -17.41 12.27
C GLY A 64 -0.77 -16.85 10.84
N HIS A 65 -0.74 -15.53 10.68
CA HIS A 65 -0.37 -14.90 9.41
C HIS A 65 1.13 -15.06 9.16
N GLY A 66 1.58 -14.91 7.91
CA GLY A 66 2.98 -15.14 7.55
C GLY A 66 3.30 -16.58 7.15
N ASP A 67 2.33 -17.49 7.28
CA ASP A 67 2.46 -18.91 6.94
C ASP A 67 1.24 -19.43 6.19
N TYR A 68 1.45 -20.47 5.38
CA TYR A 68 0.42 -21.15 4.61
C TYR A 68 0.09 -22.49 5.27
N SER A 69 -1.07 -22.56 5.91
CA SER A 69 -1.46 -23.70 6.75
C SER A 69 -2.77 -24.34 6.32
N GLU A 70 -2.84 -25.66 6.50
CA GLU A 70 -4.03 -26.44 6.28
C GLU A 70 -4.95 -26.41 7.50
N ILE A 71 -6.24 -26.24 7.25
CA ILE A 71 -7.29 -26.41 8.25
C ILE A 71 -8.10 -27.65 7.93
N PHE A 72 -8.47 -28.40 8.97
CA PHE A 72 -9.19 -29.67 8.83
C PHE A 72 -10.66 -29.56 9.23
N SER A 73 -11.06 -28.44 9.82
CA SER A 73 -12.38 -28.21 10.39
C SER A 73 -13.00 -26.95 9.80
N GLU A 74 -14.24 -27.06 9.34
CA GLU A 74 -15.04 -25.93 8.86
C GLU A 74 -15.28 -24.88 9.96
N LYS A 75 -15.31 -25.30 11.23
CA LYS A 75 -15.43 -24.38 12.37
C LYS A 75 -14.20 -23.46 12.48
N ASP A 76 -13.03 -23.99 12.16
CA ASP A 76 -11.78 -23.23 12.23
C ASP A 76 -11.76 -22.17 11.12
N PHE A 77 -12.29 -22.48 9.94
CA PHE A 77 -12.48 -21.52 8.85
C PHE A 77 -13.23 -20.28 9.33
N PHE A 78 -14.42 -20.45 9.93
CA PHE A 78 -15.21 -19.31 10.40
C PHE A 78 -14.53 -18.54 11.54
N SER A 79 -13.79 -19.23 12.41
CA SER A 79 -13.04 -18.62 13.50
C SER A 79 -11.91 -17.73 12.96
N ILE A 80 -11.18 -18.23 11.95
CA ILE A 80 -10.09 -17.51 11.27
C ILE A 80 -10.62 -16.29 10.53
N VAL A 81 -11.69 -16.47 9.74
CA VAL A 81 -12.34 -15.40 8.96
C VAL A 81 -12.89 -14.30 9.86
N LYS A 82 -13.35 -14.63 11.07
CA LYS A 82 -13.79 -13.63 12.05
C LYS A 82 -12.62 -12.92 12.74
N ALA A 83 -11.48 -13.59 12.91
CA ALA A 83 -10.33 -13.05 13.63
C ALA A 83 -9.40 -12.19 12.76
N SER A 84 -9.44 -12.37 11.43
CA SER A 84 -8.55 -11.73 10.47
C SER A 84 -9.32 -10.91 9.44
N ASP A 85 -8.86 -9.68 9.18
CA ASP A 85 -9.52 -8.76 8.25
C ASP A 85 -9.45 -9.23 6.80
N ARG A 86 -8.38 -9.95 6.44
CA ARG A 86 -8.11 -10.46 5.09
C ARG A 86 -7.73 -11.92 5.17
N VAL A 87 -8.41 -12.76 4.40
CA VAL A 87 -8.16 -14.20 4.33
C VAL A 87 -8.19 -14.63 2.87
N VAL A 88 -7.20 -15.42 2.49
CA VAL A 88 -7.15 -16.15 1.22
C VAL A 88 -7.29 -17.62 1.55
N CYS A 89 -8.34 -18.26 1.04
CA CYS A 89 -8.63 -19.66 1.32
C CYS A 89 -8.61 -20.50 0.03
N HIS A 90 -7.65 -21.41 -0.06
CA HIS A 90 -7.55 -22.36 -1.15
C HIS A 90 -8.36 -23.62 -0.85
N PHE A 91 -9.45 -23.79 -1.59
CA PHE A 91 -10.18 -25.05 -1.67
C PHE A 91 -9.45 -25.96 -2.64
N TYR A 92 -9.00 -27.11 -2.15
CA TYR A 92 -8.14 -28.01 -2.91
C TYR A 92 -8.61 -29.46 -2.87
N ARG A 93 -8.04 -30.26 -3.79
CA ARG A 93 -8.05 -31.72 -3.77
C ARG A 93 -6.64 -32.24 -4.08
N GLU A 94 -6.40 -33.53 -3.88
CA GLU A 94 -5.09 -34.15 -4.15
C GLU A 94 -4.85 -34.33 -5.66
N ASN A 95 -4.57 -33.23 -6.36
CA ASN A 95 -4.23 -33.23 -7.78
C ASN A 95 -3.08 -32.26 -8.09
N TRP A 96 -2.59 -32.31 -9.33
CA TRP A 96 -1.44 -31.51 -9.74
C TRP A 96 -1.75 -29.99 -9.81
N PRO A 97 -2.88 -29.51 -10.37
CA PRO A 97 -3.21 -28.08 -10.36
C PRO A 97 -3.25 -27.45 -8.96
N CYS A 98 -3.78 -28.16 -7.95
CA CYS A 98 -3.78 -27.65 -6.57
C CYS A 98 -2.36 -27.51 -6.00
N LYS A 99 -1.41 -28.38 -6.41
CA LYS A 99 -0.02 -28.27 -5.97
C LYS A 99 0.69 -27.03 -6.52
N VAL A 100 0.31 -26.59 -7.72
CA VAL A 100 0.80 -25.33 -8.30
C VAL A 100 0.36 -24.16 -7.42
N VAL A 101 -0.94 -24.08 -7.10
CA VAL A 101 -1.49 -23.05 -6.20
C VAL A 101 -0.81 -23.08 -4.82
N ASP A 102 -0.62 -24.27 -4.24
CA ASP A 102 0.08 -24.44 -2.95
C ASP A 102 1.48 -23.80 -2.96
N LYS A 103 2.23 -23.96 -4.05
CA LYS A 103 3.57 -23.37 -4.20
C LYS A 103 3.51 -21.84 -4.16
N HIS A 104 2.64 -21.22 -4.96
CA HIS A 104 2.56 -19.76 -5.04
C HIS A 104 2.00 -19.14 -3.76
N LEU A 105 0.93 -19.71 -3.19
CA LEU A 105 0.37 -19.21 -1.92
C LEU A 105 1.35 -19.37 -0.75
N GLY A 106 2.20 -20.41 -0.76
CA GLY A 106 3.26 -20.56 0.24
C GLY A 106 4.35 -19.48 0.18
N ILE A 107 4.60 -18.91 -1.01
CA ILE A 107 5.51 -17.77 -1.19
C ILE A 107 4.82 -16.49 -0.73
N LEU A 108 3.60 -16.25 -1.24
CA LEU A 108 2.81 -15.04 -0.96
C LEU A 108 2.46 -14.90 0.52
N ALA A 109 2.21 -15.99 1.23
CA ALA A 109 1.95 -15.97 2.66
C ALA A 109 3.07 -15.32 3.47
N LYS A 110 4.33 -15.48 3.04
CA LYS A 110 5.50 -14.89 3.72
C LYS A 110 5.69 -13.40 3.37
N GLN A 111 5.23 -13.01 2.18
CA GLN A 111 5.34 -11.63 1.67
C GLN A 111 4.21 -10.74 2.24
N HIS A 112 2.99 -11.27 2.32
CA HIS A 112 1.78 -10.54 2.73
C HIS A 112 1.30 -10.96 4.13
N ILE A 113 2.01 -10.49 5.15
CA ILE A 113 1.68 -10.83 6.55
C ILE A 113 0.38 -10.18 7.04
N GLU A 114 -0.16 -9.20 6.32
CA GLU A 114 -1.46 -8.60 6.59
C GLU A 114 -2.63 -9.54 6.28
N THR A 115 -2.36 -10.63 5.57
CA THR A 115 -3.35 -11.55 5.03
C THR A 115 -3.10 -12.96 5.53
N ARG A 116 -4.19 -13.61 5.95
CA ARG A 116 -4.13 -15.00 6.41
C ARG A 116 -4.32 -15.94 5.22
N PHE A 117 -3.32 -16.77 4.95
CA PHE A 117 -3.38 -17.76 3.88
C PHE A 117 -3.63 -19.16 4.44
N ILE A 118 -4.74 -19.77 4.04
CA ILE A 118 -5.14 -21.11 4.48
C ILE A 118 -5.53 -21.99 3.31
N LYS A 119 -5.52 -23.30 3.53
CA LYS A 119 -6.11 -24.27 2.61
C LYS A 119 -7.01 -25.26 3.32
N ILE A 120 -8.00 -25.77 2.60
CA ILE A 120 -8.95 -26.76 3.10
C ILE A 120 -9.31 -27.76 2.00
N GLN A 121 -9.32 -29.05 2.36
CA GLN A 121 -9.65 -30.11 1.41
C GLN A 121 -11.16 -30.11 1.18
N ALA A 122 -11.59 -29.78 -0.05
CA ALA A 122 -13.00 -29.58 -0.36
C ALA A 122 -13.85 -30.84 -0.10
N GLU A 123 -13.31 -32.03 -0.39
CA GLU A 123 -14.00 -33.31 -0.17
C GLU A 123 -14.24 -33.64 1.30
N LYS A 124 -13.41 -33.10 2.21
CA LYS A 124 -13.56 -33.26 3.66
C LYS A 124 -14.37 -32.13 4.30
N SER A 125 -14.77 -31.13 3.52
CA SER A 125 -15.50 -29.95 4.00
C SER A 125 -16.66 -29.60 3.07
N PRO A 126 -17.62 -30.55 2.89
CA PRO A 126 -18.70 -30.40 1.92
C PRO A 126 -19.67 -29.28 2.28
N PHE A 127 -19.91 -29.01 3.56
CA PHE A 127 -20.82 -27.93 3.96
C PHE A 127 -20.21 -26.58 3.62
N LEU A 128 -18.91 -26.38 3.87
CA LEU A 128 -18.24 -25.15 3.49
C LEU A 128 -18.16 -24.98 1.97
N ALA A 129 -17.83 -26.05 1.25
CA ALA A 129 -17.79 -26.06 -0.21
C ALA A 129 -19.17 -25.70 -0.81
N GLU A 130 -20.26 -26.27 -0.29
CA GLU A 130 -21.62 -25.96 -0.72
C GLU A 130 -21.99 -24.51 -0.35
N LYS A 131 -21.73 -24.09 0.89
CA LYS A 131 -22.05 -22.75 1.39
C LYS A 131 -21.39 -21.65 0.57
N LEU A 132 -20.16 -21.88 0.14
CA LEU A 132 -19.37 -20.96 -0.69
C LEU A 132 -19.47 -21.25 -2.19
N LYS A 133 -20.34 -22.19 -2.60
CA LYS A 133 -20.59 -22.58 -4.00
C LYS A 133 -19.32 -22.96 -4.77
N ILE A 134 -18.44 -23.71 -4.13
CA ILE A 134 -17.21 -24.23 -4.74
C ILE A 134 -17.57 -25.43 -5.62
N VAL A 135 -17.57 -25.21 -6.94
CA VAL A 135 -17.91 -26.26 -7.94
C VAL A 135 -16.68 -26.77 -8.68
N VAL A 136 -15.66 -25.94 -8.84
CA VAL A 136 -14.43 -26.23 -9.58
C VAL A 136 -13.24 -26.18 -8.62
N LEU A 137 -12.21 -27.00 -8.86
CA LEU A 137 -10.97 -26.98 -8.06
C LEU A 137 -9.75 -26.93 -8.99
N PRO A 138 -8.69 -26.18 -8.64
CA PRO A 138 -8.57 -25.35 -7.42
C PRO A 138 -9.50 -24.13 -7.47
N THR A 139 -9.98 -23.70 -6.31
CA THR A 139 -10.67 -22.41 -6.16
C THR A 139 -10.07 -21.67 -4.97
N ILE A 140 -9.74 -20.39 -5.17
CA ILE A 140 -9.21 -19.51 -4.13
C ILE A 140 -10.30 -18.51 -3.77
N ALA A 141 -10.85 -18.60 -2.56
CA ALA A 141 -11.81 -17.63 -2.05
C ALA A 141 -11.08 -16.42 -1.46
N LEU A 142 -11.43 -15.22 -1.93
CA LEU A 142 -10.88 -13.94 -1.48
C LEU A 142 -11.85 -13.31 -0.49
N ILE A 143 -11.43 -13.24 0.77
CA ILE A 143 -12.30 -12.87 1.89
C ILE A 143 -11.75 -11.61 2.55
N LYS A 144 -12.61 -10.61 2.72
CA LYS A 144 -12.31 -9.36 3.39
C LYS A 144 -13.43 -9.02 4.36
N ASN A 145 -13.07 -8.62 5.58
CA ASN A 145 -14.02 -8.23 6.63
C ASN A 145 -15.15 -9.27 6.84
N ALA A 146 -14.78 -10.56 6.90
CA ALA A 146 -15.69 -11.70 7.04
C ALA A 146 -16.73 -11.90 5.91
N LYS A 147 -16.53 -11.25 4.76
CA LYS A 147 -17.33 -11.42 3.55
C LYS A 147 -16.46 -11.93 2.41
N VAL A 148 -16.99 -12.84 1.60
CA VAL A 148 -16.35 -13.22 0.34
C VAL A 148 -16.55 -12.09 -0.65
N GLU A 149 -15.45 -11.51 -1.11
CA GLU A 149 -15.50 -10.45 -2.13
C GLU A 149 -15.40 -11.03 -3.52
N ASP A 150 -14.60 -12.09 -3.70
CA ASP A 150 -14.32 -12.64 -5.02
C ASP A 150 -13.74 -14.06 -4.95
N TYR A 151 -13.62 -14.72 -6.11
CA TYR A 151 -12.99 -16.03 -6.26
C TYR A 151 -12.01 -16.02 -7.44
N VAL A 152 -10.91 -16.77 -7.30
CA VAL A 152 -10.08 -17.18 -8.44
C VAL A 152 -10.38 -18.65 -8.70
N VAL A 153 -10.95 -18.97 -9.87
CA VAL A 153 -11.40 -20.31 -10.21
C VAL A 153 -10.48 -20.92 -11.26
N GLY A 154 -9.85 -22.05 -10.94
CA GLY A 154 -8.89 -22.68 -11.85
C GLY A 154 -7.71 -21.77 -12.19
N PHE A 155 -7.29 -21.81 -13.45
CA PHE A 155 -6.19 -20.97 -13.97
C PHE A 155 -6.66 -20.00 -15.05
N ASP A 156 -7.95 -19.93 -15.37
CA ASP A 156 -8.47 -19.15 -16.51
C ASP A 156 -8.10 -17.66 -16.40
N GLU A 157 -8.10 -17.13 -15.18
CA GLU A 157 -7.74 -15.74 -14.87
C GLU A 157 -6.24 -15.52 -14.72
N LEU A 158 -5.44 -16.59 -14.80
CA LEU A 158 -3.98 -16.64 -14.69
C LEU A 158 -3.34 -17.13 -15.99
N GLY A 159 -3.99 -16.91 -17.13
CA GLY A 159 -3.48 -17.31 -18.46
C GLY A 159 -3.92 -18.70 -18.93
N GLY A 160 -4.68 -19.45 -18.14
CA GLY A 160 -5.25 -20.74 -18.49
C GLY A 160 -4.26 -21.91 -18.47
N SER A 161 -3.02 -21.65 -18.06
CA SER A 161 -1.94 -22.63 -17.96
C SER A 161 -1.38 -22.65 -16.54
N ASP A 162 -0.44 -23.55 -16.31
CA ASP A 162 0.09 -23.87 -14.99
C ASP A 162 1.50 -23.33 -14.73
N ASP A 163 2.01 -22.56 -15.69
CA ASP A 163 3.29 -21.88 -15.70
C ASP A 163 3.18 -20.38 -15.35
N PHE A 164 2.02 -19.96 -14.80
CA PHE A 164 1.81 -18.59 -14.33
C PHE A 164 2.80 -18.20 -13.22
N SER A 165 3.16 -16.93 -13.18
CA SER A 165 4.13 -16.42 -12.23
C SER A 165 3.51 -16.12 -10.86
N THR A 166 4.34 -16.05 -9.82
CA THR A 166 3.84 -15.63 -8.50
C THR A 166 3.32 -14.20 -8.54
N GLU A 167 3.93 -13.33 -9.36
CA GLU A 167 3.48 -11.95 -9.52
C GLU A 167 2.09 -11.86 -10.17
N GLU A 168 1.76 -12.75 -11.13
CA GLU A 168 0.42 -12.78 -11.75
C GLU A 168 -0.67 -13.14 -10.74
N LEU A 169 -0.41 -14.14 -9.89
CA LEU A 169 -1.32 -14.47 -8.80
C LEU A 169 -1.38 -13.34 -7.76
N GLU A 170 -0.26 -12.72 -7.42
CA GLU A 170 -0.19 -11.57 -6.52
C GLU A 170 -1.07 -10.42 -7.04
N GLU A 171 -0.90 -10.02 -8.30
CA GLU A 171 -1.69 -8.97 -8.92
C GLU A 171 -3.18 -9.30 -8.87
N ARG A 172 -3.54 -10.57 -9.11
CA ARG A 172 -4.92 -11.02 -9.05
C ARG A 172 -5.52 -10.94 -7.64
N LEU A 173 -4.76 -11.30 -6.61
CA LEU A 173 -5.15 -11.14 -5.20
C LEU A 173 -5.24 -9.66 -4.81
N GLY A 174 -4.34 -8.83 -5.34
CA GLY A 174 -4.32 -7.38 -5.14
C GLY A 174 -5.56 -6.70 -5.69
N LYS A 175 -6.03 -7.10 -6.88
CA LYS A 175 -7.30 -6.65 -7.47
C LYS A 175 -8.51 -7.00 -6.61
N GLY A 176 -8.46 -8.12 -5.89
CA GLY A 176 -9.47 -8.50 -4.89
C GLY A 176 -9.35 -7.75 -3.56
N GLU A 177 -8.37 -6.84 -3.43
CA GLU A 177 -8.04 -6.07 -2.23
C GLU A 177 -7.83 -6.93 -0.97
N VAL A 178 -7.42 -8.18 -1.14
CA VAL A 178 -7.12 -9.10 -0.03
C VAL A 178 -5.65 -9.16 0.30
N ILE A 179 -4.79 -8.43 -0.41
CA ILE A 179 -3.39 -8.15 -0.05
C ILE A 179 -3.10 -6.66 -0.27
N PHE A 180 -2.01 -6.12 0.26
CA PHE A 180 -1.54 -4.79 -0.10
C PHE A 180 -0.75 -4.83 -1.41
N PHE A 181 -1.27 -4.18 -2.44
CA PHE A 181 -0.53 -3.97 -3.69
C PHE A 181 0.47 -2.82 -3.53
N GLU A 182 1.64 -2.89 -4.18
CA GLU A 182 2.65 -1.82 -4.10
C GLU A 182 2.01 -0.45 -4.42
N GLY A 183 2.14 0.49 -3.46
CA GLY A 183 1.45 1.79 -3.47
C GLY A 183 0.34 1.92 -2.42
N GLU A 184 -0.17 0.81 -1.89
CA GLU A 184 -1.09 0.74 -0.74
C GLU A 184 -0.44 0.19 0.53
N SER A 185 0.89 0.24 0.60
CA SER A 185 1.53 0.23 1.90
C SER A 185 0.81 1.26 2.78
N SER A 186 0.53 0.93 4.04
CA SER A 186 -0.16 1.78 5.04
C SER A 186 0.54 3.12 5.33
N LEU A 187 1.47 3.51 4.46
CA LEU A 187 2.34 4.66 4.44
C LEU A 187 1.80 5.85 3.63
N LYS A 188 0.59 5.82 3.04
CA LYS A 188 0.08 7.02 2.34
C LYS A 188 0.04 8.22 3.32
N PRO A 189 0.88 9.26 3.14
CA PRO A 189 0.67 10.53 3.80
C PRO A 189 -0.63 11.09 3.19
N SER A 190 -1.60 11.40 4.05
CA SER A 190 -2.81 12.14 3.69
C SER A 190 -2.47 13.25 2.69
N LYS A 191 -2.96 13.15 1.44
CA LYS A 191 -2.87 14.21 0.45
C LYS A 191 -3.43 15.48 1.09
N LYS A 192 -2.59 16.51 1.28
CA LYS A 192 -3.06 17.83 1.73
C LYS A 192 -4.12 18.33 0.73
N PRO A 193 -5.24 18.91 1.19
CA PRO A 193 -6.22 19.48 0.28
C PRO A 193 -5.57 20.63 -0.50
N GLN A 194 -5.58 20.55 -1.83
CA GLN A 194 -5.21 21.67 -2.68
C GLN A 194 -6.25 22.78 -2.47
N THR A 195 -5.83 23.87 -1.85
CA THR A 195 -6.61 25.11 -1.81
C THR A 195 -6.70 25.66 -3.24
N ARG A 196 -7.86 25.49 -3.89
CA ARG A 196 -8.18 26.20 -5.14
C ARG A 196 -8.35 27.67 -4.80
N ASN A 197 -7.35 28.49 -5.13
CA ASN A 197 -7.48 29.94 -5.11
C ASN A 197 -8.54 30.36 -6.12
N VAL A 198 -9.61 30.98 -5.61
CA VAL A 198 -10.63 31.67 -6.38
C VAL A 198 -9.99 32.92 -7.00
N ARG A 199 -9.85 32.96 -8.33
CA ARG A 199 -9.64 34.20 -9.08
C ARG A 199 -10.93 34.55 -9.81
N HIS A 200 -11.53 35.65 -9.36
CA HIS A 200 -12.62 36.38 -10.00
C HIS A 200 -12.04 37.18 -11.18
N GLY A 201 -12.71 37.20 -12.34
CA GLY A 201 -12.27 38.04 -13.47
C GLY A 201 -12.90 37.71 -14.84
N SER A 202 -14.18 38.06 -14.99
CA SER A 202 -14.83 38.67 -16.17
C SER A 202 -14.43 38.33 -17.63
N LYS A 203 -15.45 37.84 -18.37
CA LYS A 203 -15.90 38.17 -19.75
C LYS A 203 -14.87 38.27 -20.90
N SER A 204 -15.06 37.42 -21.92
CA SER A 204 -15.34 37.82 -23.31
C SER A 204 -15.78 36.62 -24.16
N ASN A 205 -16.83 36.81 -24.96
CA ASN A 205 -17.30 35.92 -26.02
C ASN A 205 -16.23 35.74 -27.10
N ASP A 206 -16.21 34.59 -27.79
CA ASP A 206 -16.41 34.57 -29.24
C ASP A 206 -16.59 33.12 -29.75
N ASP A 207 -17.60 32.95 -30.58
CA ASP A 207 -17.88 31.80 -31.43
C ASP A 207 -16.73 31.59 -32.44
N SER A 208 -16.38 30.32 -32.75
CA SER A 208 -16.14 29.93 -34.14
C SER A 208 -16.12 28.41 -34.33
N ASP A 209 -17.02 27.98 -35.21
CA ASP A 209 -17.16 26.69 -35.88
C ASP A 209 -15.98 26.33 -36.81
N SER A 210 -15.91 25.05 -37.19
CA SER A 210 -15.15 24.41 -38.31
C SER A 210 -13.71 23.97 -37.98
N GLU A 211 -13.22 22.76 -38.28
CA GLU A 211 -13.63 21.66 -39.18
C GLU A 211 -13.49 20.28 -38.51
#